data_AF-A0A5D0QKP5-F1
#
_entry.id   AF-A0A5D0QKP5-F1
#
_cell.length_a   1.000
_cell.length_b   1.000
_cell.length_c   1.000
_cell.angle_alpha   90.00
_cell.angle_beta   90.00
_cell.angle_gamma   90.00
#
_symmetry.space_group_name_H-M   'P 1'
#
loop_
_entity.id
_entity.type
_entity.pdbx_description
1 polymer ?
#
loop_
_entity_poly.entity_id
_entity_poly.type
_entity_poly.pdbx_seq_one_letter_code
_entity_poly.pdbx_strand_id
1 'polypeptide(L)'
;MSSDDQVTKPRPIRVPEVLWEAYGEVCKQLGTNRTADLLDHMRRQINRHGGEAQLDKLAAAEQELAERRARMHPGRPRKQHAGEPETAAE
;
A
#
# COMPACT_ATOMS: atom_id res chain seq x y z
N MET A 1 -5.67 -19.00 17.20
CA MET A 1 -4.69 -17.96 16.82
C MET A 1 -5.47 -16.85 16.13
N SER A 2 -5.63 -15.71 16.79
CA SER A 2 -6.55 -14.65 16.38
C SER A 2 -6.04 -13.92 15.13
N SER A 3 -6.86 -13.88 14.08
CA SER A 3 -6.54 -13.29 12.76
C SER A 3 -6.57 -11.76 12.71
N ASP A 4 -6.27 -11.06 13.81
CA ASP A 4 -6.54 -9.62 13.96
C ASP A 4 -5.32 -8.69 13.83
N ASP A 5 -4.10 -9.20 13.58
CA ASP A 5 -2.86 -8.38 13.64
C ASP A 5 -2.03 -8.31 12.33
N GLN A 6 -2.55 -8.79 11.19
CA GLN A 6 -1.85 -8.66 9.91
C GLN A 6 -2.18 -7.34 9.20
N VAL A 7 -1.70 -6.23 9.76
CA VAL A 7 -1.71 -4.92 9.08
C VAL A 7 -0.39 -4.72 8.35
N THR A 8 -0.45 -4.51 7.02
CA THR A 8 0.73 -4.11 6.24
C THR A 8 1.24 -2.76 6.76
N LYS A 9 2.39 -2.78 7.44
CA LYS A 9 2.99 -1.57 8.03
C LYS A 9 3.51 -0.63 6.93
N PRO A 10 3.23 0.68 7.00
CA PRO A 10 3.80 1.62 6.05
C PRO A 10 5.33 1.63 6.18
N ARG A 11 6.02 1.69 5.04
CA ARG A 11 7.48 1.84 4.99
C ARG A 11 7.79 3.24 4.48
N PRO A 12 8.39 4.12 5.29
CA PRO A 12 8.69 5.48 4.86
C PRO A 12 9.81 5.47 3.82
N ILE A 13 9.59 6.18 2.72
CA ILE A 13 10.62 6.49 1.73
C ILE A 13 10.92 7.99 1.80
N ARG A 14 12.21 8.36 1.69
CA ARG A 14 12.61 9.76 1.58
C ARG A 14 12.71 10.10 0.11
N VAL A 15 11.89 11.04 -0.34
CA VAL A 15 11.83 11.51 -1.73
C VAL A 15 11.71 13.03 -1.73
N PRO A 16 12.39 13.74 -2.65
CA PRO A 16 12.15 15.17 -2.85
C PRO A 16 10.69 15.43 -3.21
N GLU A 17 10.10 16.50 -2.66
CA GLU A 17 8.69 16.83 -2.84
C GLU A 17 8.33 17.03 -4.33
N VAL A 18 9.12 17.80 -5.05
CA VAL A 18 8.93 18.05 -6.50
C VAL A 18 8.96 16.75 -7.31
N LEU A 19 9.82 15.80 -6.93
CA LEU A 19 9.87 14.48 -7.58
C LEU A 19 8.60 13.67 -7.29
N TRP A 20 8.12 13.71 -6.05
CA TRP A 20 6.91 13.00 -5.62
C TRP A 20 5.65 13.53 -6.31
N GLU A 21 5.56 14.84 -6.51
CA GLU A 21 4.50 15.51 -7.27
C GLU A 21 4.53 15.09 -8.73
N ALA A 22 5.68 15.28 -9.40
CA ALA A 22 5.84 14.91 -10.81
C ALA A 22 5.51 13.44 -11.07
N TYR A 23 5.99 12.53 -10.20
CA TYR A 23 5.66 11.10 -10.28
C TYR A 23 4.15 10.84 -10.11
N GLY A 24 3.47 11.63 -9.27
CA GLY A 24 2.03 11.56 -9.14
C GLY A 24 1.26 11.94 -10.39
N GLU A 25 1.68 13.00 -11.08
CA GLU A 25 1.08 13.41 -12.35
C GLU A 25 1.26 12.34 -13.44
N VAL A 26 2.45 11.72 -13.51
CA VAL A 26 2.68 10.57 -14.40
C VAL A 26 1.74 9.41 -14.05
N CYS A 27 1.61 9.06 -12.77
CA CYS A 27 0.68 7.99 -12.36
C CYS A 27 -0.77 8.29 -12.77
N LYS A 28 -1.22 9.54 -12.66
CA LYS A 28 -2.55 9.96 -13.11
C LYS A 28 -2.71 9.79 -14.62
N GLN A 29 -1.72 10.22 -15.40
CA GLN A 29 -1.73 10.04 -16.87
C GLN A 29 -1.81 8.57 -17.27
N LEU A 30 -1.19 7.68 -16.49
CA LEU A 30 -1.21 6.24 -16.70
C LEU A 30 -2.44 5.54 -16.10
N GLY A 31 -3.37 6.28 -15.48
CA GLY A 31 -4.57 5.70 -14.87
C GLY A 31 -4.29 4.82 -13.64
N THR A 32 -3.16 5.03 -12.96
CA THR A 32 -2.76 4.29 -11.76
C THR A 32 -2.54 5.23 -10.57
N ASN A 33 -2.15 4.67 -9.42
CA ASN A 33 -1.71 5.44 -8.27
C ASN A 33 -0.26 5.08 -7.91
N ARG A 34 0.41 6.00 -7.20
CA ARG A 34 1.82 5.86 -6.80
C ARG A 34 2.11 4.53 -6.09
N THR A 35 1.22 4.09 -5.21
CA THR A 35 1.41 2.83 -4.47
C THR A 35 1.37 1.62 -5.39
N ALA A 36 0.39 1.56 -6.30
CA ALA A 36 0.25 0.45 -7.24
C ALA A 36 1.46 0.38 -8.19
N ASP A 37 1.88 1.52 -8.75
CA ASP A 37 3.06 1.54 -9.63
C ASP A 37 4.37 1.20 -8.89
N LEU A 38 4.55 1.68 -7.66
CA LEU A 38 5.71 1.30 -6.83
C LEU A 38 5.73 -0.20 -6.53
N LEU A 39 4.58 -0.79 -6.19
CA LEU A 39 4.47 -2.23 -5.97
C LEU A 39 4.81 -3.01 -7.25
N ASP A 40 4.29 -2.58 -8.40
CA ASP A 40 4.60 -3.21 -9.68
C ASP A 40 6.07 -3.07 -10.05
N HIS A 41 6.68 -1.92 -9.76
CA HIS A 41 8.12 -1.74 -9.93
C HIS A 41 8.90 -2.73 -9.06
N MET A 42 8.57 -2.86 -7.77
CA MET A 42 9.23 -3.82 -6.87
C MET A 42 9.10 -5.26 -7.39
N ARG A 43 7.90 -5.67 -7.84
CA ARG A 43 7.67 -6.99 -8.46
C ARG A 43 8.58 -7.21 -9.66
N ARG A 44 8.65 -6.22 -10.58
CA ARG A 44 9.51 -6.31 -11.77
C ARG A 44 10.99 -6.44 -11.42
N GLN A 45 11.47 -5.69 -10.42
CA GLN A 45 12.87 -5.77 -9.99
C GLN A 45 13.19 -7.13 -9.37
N ILE A 46 12.31 -7.65 -8.50
CA ILE A 46 12.51 -8.97 -7.88
C ILE A 46 12.47 -10.09 -8.93
N ASN A 47 11.52 -10.07 -9.88
CA ASN A 47 11.47 -11.07 -10.94
C ASN A 47 12.68 -11.01 -11.87
N ARG A 48 13.28 -9.83 -12.08
CA ARG A 48 14.42 -9.66 -12.98
C ARG A 48 15.76 -9.99 -12.32
N HIS A 49 15.91 -9.70 -11.03
CA HIS A 49 17.20 -9.73 -10.36
C HIS A 49 17.23 -10.59 -9.09
N GLY A 50 16.08 -11.06 -8.62
CA GLY A 50 15.97 -11.89 -7.43
C GLY A 50 16.44 -13.32 -7.68
N GLY A 51 17.08 -13.90 -6.68
CA GLY A 51 17.28 -15.35 -6.61
C GLY A 51 16.07 -16.05 -5.98
N GLU A 52 16.20 -17.36 -5.80
CA GLU A 52 15.15 -18.24 -5.25
C GLU A 52 14.52 -17.67 -3.96
N ALA A 53 15.35 -17.26 -3.00
CA ALA A 53 14.88 -16.68 -1.74
C ALA A 53 14.11 -15.35 -1.87
N GLN A 54 14.36 -14.55 -2.92
CA GLN A 54 13.59 -13.32 -3.17
C GLN A 54 12.28 -13.62 -3.89
N LEU A 55 12.27 -14.63 -4.77
CA LEU A 55 11.07 -15.09 -5.45
C LEU A 55 10.08 -15.73 -4.46
N ASP A 56 10.57 -16.50 -3.48
CA ASP A 56 9.73 -17.06 -2.41
C ASP A 56 9.05 -15.96 -1.59
N LYS A 57 9.80 -14.90 -1.25
CA LYS A 57 9.26 -13.73 -0.54
C LYS A 57 8.26 -12.97 -1.38
N LEU A 58 8.48 -12.86 -2.69
CA LEU A 58 7.52 -12.25 -3.60
C LEU A 58 6.22 -13.07 -3.65
N ALA A 59 6.31 -14.39 -3.76
CA ALA A 59 5.14 -15.27 -3.75
C ALA A 59 4.33 -15.14 -2.45
N ALA A 60 5.00 -15.14 -1.30
CA ALA A 60 4.36 -14.92 0.00
C ALA A 60 3.67 -13.55 0.10
N ALA A 61 4.32 -12.48 -0.39
CA ALA A 61 3.74 -11.13 -0.41
C ALA A 61 2.51 -11.03 -1.33
N GLU A 62 2.51 -11.74 -2.46
CA GLU A 62 1.37 -11.77 -3.38
C GLU A 62 0.17 -12.50 -2.78
N GLN A 63 0.40 -13.60 -2.04
CA GLN A 63 -0.63 -14.30 -1.29
C GLN A 63 -1.27 -13.39 -0.22
N GLU A 64 -0.46 -12.70 0.60
CA GLU A 64 -0.96 -11.76 1.62
C GLU A 64 -1.84 -10.66 1.00
N LEU A 65 -1.42 -10.09 -0.14
CA LEU A 65 -2.18 -9.04 -0.83
C LEU A 65 -3.47 -9.57 -1.47
N ALA A 66 -3.47 -10.81 -1.96
CA ALA A 66 -4.67 -11.46 -2.48
C ALA A 66 -5.68 -11.71 -1.37
N GLU A 67 -5.25 -12.28 -0.24
CA GLU A 67 -6.08 -12.51 0.94
C GLU A 67 -6.65 -11.20 1.51
N ARG A 68 -5.87 -10.11 1.52
CA ARG A 68 -6.37 -8.79 1.90
C ARG A 68 -7.45 -8.30 0.96
N ARG A 69 -7.25 -8.38 -0.36
CA ARG A 69 -8.27 -7.98 -1.35
C ARG A 69 -9.56 -8.78 -1.17
N ALA A 70 -9.45 -10.09 -0.94
CA ALA A 70 -10.59 -10.95 -0.64
C ALA A 70 -11.33 -10.54 0.65
N ARG A 71 -10.58 -10.13 1.69
CA ARG A 71 -11.17 -9.61 2.94
C ARG A 71 -11.82 -8.22 2.78
N MET A 72 -11.37 -7.40 1.83
CA MET A 72 -11.91 -6.05 1.57
C MET A 72 -13.15 -6.10 0.65
N HIS A 73 -14.17 -6.87 1.04
CA HIS A 73 -15.47 -7.02 0.35
C HIS A 73 -16.13 -5.65 0.07
N PRO A 74 -16.94 -5.47 -1.01
CA PRO A 74 -17.37 -4.17 -1.55
C PRO A 74 -18.27 -3.29 -0.66
N GLY A 75 -18.57 -3.73 0.56
CA GLY A 75 -19.53 -3.08 1.45
C GLY A 75 -18.98 -2.64 2.81
N ARG A 76 -17.67 -2.75 3.09
CA ARG A 76 -17.14 -2.29 4.39
C ARG A 76 -16.93 -0.77 4.35
N PRO A 77 -17.77 0.05 5.00
CA PRO A 77 -17.53 1.48 5.08
C PRO A 77 -16.16 1.72 5.72
N ARG A 78 -15.39 2.66 5.15
CA ARG A 78 -14.15 3.14 5.76
C ARG A 78 -14.46 3.52 7.20
N LYS A 79 -13.63 3.07 8.14
CA LYS A 79 -13.69 3.52 9.54
C LYS A 79 -13.56 5.03 9.52
N GLN A 80 -14.67 5.75 9.69
CA GLN A 80 -14.66 7.19 9.88
C GLN A 80 -13.79 7.42 11.11
N HIS A 81 -12.77 8.28 11.00
CA HIS A 81 -12.01 8.71 12.15
C HIS A 81 -13.00 9.33 13.15
N ALA A 82 -13.26 8.63 14.25
CA ALA A 82 -13.92 9.17 15.41
C ALA A 82 -12.85 9.81 16.30
N GLY A 83 -12.99 11.12 16.55
CA GLY A 83 -12.13 11.95 17.40
C GLY A 83 -11.81 13.25 16.67
N GLU A 84 -12.25 14.44 17.10
CA GLU A 84 -12.37 14.93 18.48
C GLU A 84 -13.55 15.95 18.65
N PRO A 85 -14.15 16.06 19.85
CA PRO A 85 -14.96 17.20 20.25
C PRO A 85 -14.07 18.28 20.90
N GLU A 86 -13.99 19.49 20.34
CA GLU A 86 -13.36 20.63 21.02
C GLU A 86 -14.44 21.52 21.66
N THR A 87 -14.61 21.27 22.95
CA THR A 87 -14.91 22.18 24.07
C THR A 87 -15.49 23.57 23.80
N ALA A 88 -16.62 23.81 24.47
CA ALA A 88 -17.16 25.12 24.79
C ALA A 88 -16.19 25.98 25.61
N ALA A 89 -15.99 27.23 25.20
CA ALA A 89 -15.72 28.38 26.06
C ALA A 89 -15.87 29.67 25.24
N GLU A 90 -16.96 30.41 25.45
CA GLU A 90 -16.94 31.82 25.90
C GLU A 90 -18.33 32.22 26.40
#